data_AF-A0A972UXF9-F1
#
_entry.id   AF-A0A972UXF9-F1
#
_cell.length_a   1.000
_cell.length_b   1.000
_cell.length_c   1.000
_cell.angle_alpha   90.00
_cell.angle_beta   90.00
_cell.angle_gamma   90.00
#
_symmetry.space_group_name_H-M   'P 1'
#
loop_
_entity.id
_entity.type
_entity.pdbx_description
1 polymer ?
#
loop_
_entity_poly.entity_id
_entity_poly.type
_entity_poly.pdbx_seq_one_letter_code
_entity_poly.pdbx_strand_id
1 'polypeptide(L)'
;MAKFSELVTYFEDIARNHVSIRHTELEKHFFRFEIDEMLSAQFRSDTNFIFLALEGYNFGFTDNNSDNLLKNRHGAFVIMDHISDLSDYASMHDKWDELEIIGDDIIAKIKSDKRNPMYPVIRDFKFDSITADLILNEIAGGIGIRYTFTLTSPTSNDVDPVKWLTTGSGSV
;
A
#
# COMPACT_ATOMS: atom_id res chain seq x y z
N MET A 1 -0.54 11.13 14.97
CA MET A 1 0.23 10.12 14.22
C MET A 1 -0.69 9.52 13.18
N ALA A 2 -0.22 9.37 11.95
CA ALA A 2 -1.08 8.88 10.88
C ALA A 2 -1.48 7.41 11.09
N LYS A 3 -2.76 7.12 10.87
CA LYS A 3 -3.38 5.80 11.02
C LYS A 3 -3.36 5.06 9.70
N PHE A 4 -3.41 3.72 9.76
CA PHE A 4 -3.55 2.90 8.56
C PHE A 4 -4.80 3.26 7.75
N SER A 5 -5.90 3.55 8.44
CA SER A 5 -7.16 3.94 7.79
C SER A 5 -7.01 5.19 6.91
N GLU A 6 -6.14 6.14 7.27
CA GLU A 6 -5.88 7.32 6.46
C GLU A 6 -5.08 6.98 5.20
N LEU A 7 -4.17 5.99 5.28
CA LEU A 7 -3.44 5.48 4.12
C LEU A 7 -4.39 4.75 3.16
N VAL A 8 -5.31 3.95 3.70
CA VAL A 8 -6.36 3.28 2.93
C VAL A 8 -7.19 4.31 2.16
N THR A 9 -7.73 5.32 2.85
CA THR A 9 -8.51 6.38 2.20
C THR A 9 -7.71 7.09 1.12
N TYR A 10 -6.43 7.36 1.36
CA TYR A 10 -5.56 7.98 0.37
C TYR A 10 -5.38 7.15 -0.91
N PHE A 11 -5.13 5.84 -0.77
CA PHE A 11 -5.00 4.96 -1.93
C PHE A 11 -6.33 4.71 -2.66
N GLU A 12 -7.44 4.68 -1.93
CA GLU A 12 -8.78 4.64 -2.50
C GLU A 12 -9.07 5.91 -3.32
N ASP A 13 -8.71 7.09 -2.80
CA ASP A 13 -8.82 8.37 -3.53
C ASP A 13 -7.97 8.35 -4.81
N ILE A 14 -6.75 7.79 -4.76
CA ILE A 14 -5.93 7.60 -5.97
C ILE A 14 -6.69 6.73 -6.98
N ALA A 15 -7.21 5.58 -6.57
CA ALA A 15 -7.92 4.66 -7.45
C ALA A 15 -9.17 5.30 -8.09
N ARG A 16 -9.89 6.15 -7.35
CA ARG A 16 -11.07 6.89 -7.87
C ARG A 16 -10.70 7.91 -8.93
N ASN A 17 -9.57 8.59 -8.76
CA ASN A 17 -9.17 9.71 -9.60
C ASN A 17 -8.24 9.33 -10.76
N HIS A 18 -7.58 8.17 -10.70
CA HIS A 18 -6.71 7.69 -11.76
C HIS A 18 -7.51 7.20 -12.97
N VAL A 19 -7.22 7.74 -14.16
CA VAL A 19 -8.01 7.51 -15.37
C VAL A 19 -8.00 6.07 -15.88
N SER A 20 -7.00 5.26 -15.54
CA SER A 20 -6.96 3.84 -15.90
C SER A 20 -7.61 2.93 -14.86
N ILE A 21 -7.73 3.39 -13.60
CA ILE A 21 -8.25 2.57 -12.49
C ILE A 21 -9.74 2.84 -12.29
N ARG A 22 -10.18 4.11 -12.22
CA ARG A 22 -11.60 4.50 -12.18
C ARG A 22 -12.45 3.76 -11.13
N HIS A 23 -11.94 3.63 -9.91
CA HIS A 23 -12.70 3.00 -8.84
C HIS A 23 -14.01 3.76 -8.56
N THR A 24 -15.13 3.04 -8.47
CA THR A 24 -16.43 3.57 -8.05
C THR A 24 -17.13 2.59 -7.10
N GLU A 25 -18.25 3.02 -6.50
CA GLU A 25 -19.06 2.12 -5.67
C GLU A 25 -19.68 0.96 -6.46
N LEU A 26 -19.97 1.19 -7.75
CA LEU A 26 -20.60 0.21 -8.64
C LEU A 26 -19.55 -0.71 -9.30
N GLU A 27 -18.39 -0.14 -9.63
CA GLU A 27 -17.27 -0.82 -10.28
C GLU A 27 -16.04 -0.72 -9.38
N LYS A 28 -15.87 -1.73 -8.52
CA LYS A 28 -14.83 -1.72 -7.49
C LYS A 28 -13.50 -2.16 -8.06
N HIS A 29 -12.59 -1.21 -8.29
CA HIS A 29 -11.20 -1.47 -8.68
C HIS A 29 -10.15 -1.12 -7.59
N PHE A 30 -10.58 -0.79 -6.37
CA PHE A 30 -9.71 -0.62 -5.21
C PHE A 30 -10.04 -1.64 -4.15
N PHE A 31 -9.01 -2.20 -3.54
CA PHE A 31 -9.19 -3.19 -2.49
C PHE A 31 -8.10 -3.14 -1.42
N ARG A 32 -8.39 -3.77 -0.29
CA ARG A 32 -7.45 -4.01 0.80
C ARG A 32 -7.28 -5.51 0.95
N PHE A 33 -6.06 -6.02 0.91
CA PHE A 33 -5.82 -7.46 0.95
C PHE A 33 -4.51 -7.83 1.64
N GLU A 34 -4.41 -9.08 2.08
CA GLU A 34 -3.12 -9.76 2.23
C GLU A 34 -2.82 -10.49 0.90
N ILE A 35 -1.54 -10.59 0.48
CA ILE A 35 -1.13 -11.19 -0.80
C ILE A 35 -1.78 -12.57 -1.06
N ASP A 36 -1.90 -13.39 -0.01
CA ASP A 36 -2.42 -14.75 -0.11
C ASP A 36 -3.91 -14.79 -0.52
N GLU A 37 -4.69 -13.76 -0.20
CA GLU A 37 -6.10 -13.65 -0.62
C GLU A 37 -6.21 -13.24 -2.10
N MET A 38 -5.27 -12.42 -2.60
CA MET A 38 -5.20 -11.99 -4.00
C MET A 38 -4.84 -13.14 -4.96
N LEU A 39 -3.99 -14.06 -4.50
CA LEU A 39 -3.59 -15.24 -5.28
C LEU A 39 -4.63 -16.37 -5.28
N SER A 40 -5.65 -16.26 -4.42
CA SER A 40 -6.73 -17.24 -4.37
C SER A 40 -7.63 -17.18 -5.60
N ALA A 41 -8.20 -18.33 -5.99
CA ALA A 41 -9.05 -18.50 -7.17
C ALA A 41 -10.36 -17.68 -7.16
N GLN A 42 -10.57 -16.83 -6.15
CA GLN A 42 -11.74 -15.98 -5.98
C GLN A 42 -11.64 -14.65 -6.75
N PHE A 43 -10.44 -14.27 -7.19
CA PHE A 43 -10.20 -13.11 -8.06
C PHE A 43 -10.53 -13.38 -9.54
N ARG A 44 -11.61 -14.12 -9.79
CA ARG A 44 -12.17 -14.29 -11.13
C ARG A 44 -13.06 -13.10 -11.41
N SER A 45 -12.47 -12.00 -11.86
CA SER A 45 -13.28 -10.94 -12.45
C SER A 45 -13.44 -11.25 -13.93
N ASP A 46 -14.67 -11.56 -14.35
CA ASP A 46 -15.11 -11.67 -15.75
C ASP A 46 -15.03 -10.31 -16.49
N THR A 47 -14.14 -9.42 -16.05
CA THR A 47 -14.06 -8.02 -16.45
C THR A 47 -12.59 -7.65 -16.66
N ASN A 48 -12.27 -7.28 -17.91
CA ASN A 48 -10.96 -6.77 -18.34
C ASN A 48 -10.69 -5.38 -17.74
N PHE A 49 -10.31 -5.29 -16.46
CA PHE A 49 -9.96 -4.00 -15.85
C PHE A 49 -8.81 -4.09 -14.86
N ILE A 50 -8.02 -3.01 -14.85
CA ILE A 50 -6.91 -2.79 -13.95
C ILE A 50 -7.44 -2.49 -12.54
N PHE A 51 -6.85 -3.10 -11.52
CA PHE A 51 -7.18 -2.83 -10.13
C PHE A 51 -5.96 -2.52 -9.27
N LEU A 52 -6.20 -1.76 -8.20
CA LEU A 52 -5.22 -1.34 -7.21
C LEU A 52 -5.55 -1.96 -5.85
N ALA A 53 -4.64 -2.75 -5.31
CA ALA A 53 -4.73 -3.30 -3.97
C ALA A 53 -3.72 -2.65 -3.04
N LEU A 54 -4.13 -2.32 -1.82
CA LEU A 54 -3.23 -1.91 -0.74
C LEU A 54 -3.05 -3.07 0.25
N GLU A 55 -1.80 -3.49 0.44
CA GLU A 55 -1.46 -4.53 1.40
C GLU A 55 -1.50 -4.02 2.84
N GLY A 56 -1.73 -4.95 3.77
CA GLY A 56 -1.39 -4.73 5.19
C GLY A 56 0.07 -4.28 5.33
N TYR A 57 0.37 -3.54 6.39
CA TYR A 57 1.75 -3.20 6.72
C TYR A 57 2.22 -3.99 7.94
N ASN A 58 3.52 -4.31 7.94
CA ASN A 58 4.25 -4.62 9.16
C ASN A 58 4.91 -3.34 9.70
N PHE A 59 5.40 -3.37 10.93
CA PHE A 59 6.15 -2.23 11.46
C PHE A 59 7.24 -2.65 12.43
N GLY A 60 8.32 -1.89 12.42
CA GLY A 60 9.42 -1.97 13.37
C GLY A 60 9.71 -0.61 13.99
N PHE A 61 10.54 -0.61 15.03
CA PHE A 61 11.02 0.60 15.67
C PHE A 61 12.54 0.69 15.52
N THR A 62 13.04 1.89 15.22
CA THR A 62 14.46 2.21 15.28
C THR A 62 14.69 3.19 16.41
N ASP A 63 15.60 2.81 17.30
CA ASP A 63 16.14 3.68 18.34
C ASP A 63 17.55 4.10 17.92
N ASN A 64 17.72 5.38 17.64
CA ASN A 64 19.01 5.96 17.24
C ASN A 64 19.72 6.64 18.42
N ASN A 65 19.43 6.25 19.67
CA ASN A 65 19.85 6.96 20.88
C ASN A 65 19.40 8.45 20.86
N SER A 66 18.23 8.71 20.29
CA SER A 66 17.62 10.04 20.19
C SER A 66 16.36 10.13 21.03
N ASP A 67 15.92 11.36 21.37
CA ASP A 67 14.76 11.58 22.24
C ASP A 67 13.45 10.93 21.76
N ASN A 68 13.29 10.67 20.45
CA ASN A 68 12.10 10.00 19.90
C ASN A 68 12.45 8.68 19.21
N LEU A 69 11.59 7.68 19.38
CA LEU A 69 11.64 6.44 18.59
C LEU A 69 11.14 6.71 17.17
N LEU A 70 11.76 6.07 16.17
CA LEU A 70 11.26 6.09 14.81
C LEU A 70 10.44 4.83 14.56
N LYS A 71 9.17 4.99 14.18
CA LYS A 71 8.33 3.87 13.75
C LYS A 71 8.41 3.75 12.23
N ASN A 72 8.96 2.64 11.75
CA ASN A 72 9.03 2.28 10.34
C ASN A 72 7.88 1.34 10.02
N ARG A 73 7.00 1.72 9.11
CA ARG A 73 5.95 0.86 8.57
C ARG A 73 6.36 0.42 7.18
N HIS A 74 6.38 -0.87 6.91
CA HIS A 74 6.62 -1.40 5.57
C HIS A 74 5.31 -1.97 5.05
N GLY A 75 4.87 -1.44 3.91
CA GLY A 75 3.68 -1.88 3.22
C GLY A 75 3.98 -2.09 1.75
N ALA A 76 2.96 -2.49 1.00
CA ALA A 76 3.03 -2.52 -0.44
C ALA A 76 1.67 -2.17 -1.06
N PHE A 77 1.69 -1.77 -2.32
CA PHE A 77 0.50 -1.73 -3.15
C PHE A 77 0.76 -2.56 -4.41
N VAL A 78 -0.29 -3.15 -4.96
CA VAL A 78 -0.23 -4.00 -6.13
C VAL A 78 -1.17 -3.44 -7.19
N ILE A 79 -0.67 -3.33 -8.42
CA ILE A 79 -1.49 -3.02 -9.58
C ILE A 79 -1.56 -4.29 -10.42
N MET A 80 -2.76 -4.73 -10.76
CA MET A 80 -2.95 -5.94 -11.55
C MET A 80 -3.94 -5.72 -12.68
N ASP A 81 -3.78 -6.52 -13.71
CA ASP A 81 -4.72 -6.70 -14.81
C ASP A 81 -4.92 -8.20 -15.08
N HIS A 82 -5.85 -8.51 -15.97
CA HIS A 82 -6.13 -9.86 -16.42
C HIS A 82 -5.45 -10.16 -17.76
N ILE A 83 -4.93 -11.38 -17.88
CA ILE A 83 -4.51 -11.96 -19.14
C ILE A 83 -5.19 -13.31 -19.37
N SER A 84 -5.80 -13.47 -20.55
CA SER A 84 -6.55 -14.67 -20.91
C SER A 84 -5.67 -15.80 -21.44
N ASP A 85 -4.54 -15.46 -22.10
CA ASP A 85 -3.57 -16.41 -22.63
C ASP A 85 -2.20 -16.22 -21.98
N LEU A 86 -1.88 -17.09 -21.02
CA LEU A 86 -0.60 -17.10 -20.31
C LEU A 86 0.57 -17.60 -21.16
N SER A 87 0.32 -18.11 -22.37
CA SER A 87 1.36 -18.50 -23.32
C SER A 87 1.78 -17.37 -24.26
N ASP A 88 1.02 -16.27 -24.30
CA ASP A 88 1.37 -15.08 -25.07
C ASP A 88 2.30 -14.15 -24.29
N TYR A 89 3.60 -14.44 -24.39
CA TYR A 89 4.64 -13.66 -23.74
C TYR A 89 4.72 -12.20 -24.21
N ALA A 90 4.31 -11.89 -25.44
CA ALA A 90 4.33 -10.52 -25.94
C ALA A 90 3.24 -9.70 -25.25
N SER A 91 2.01 -10.22 -25.21
CA SER A 91 0.90 -9.57 -24.51
C SER A 91 1.18 -9.41 -23.01
N MET A 92 1.89 -10.34 -22.37
CA MET A 92 2.33 -10.18 -20.97
C MET A 92 3.27 -8.99 -20.78
N HIS A 93 4.25 -8.80 -21.66
CA HIS A 93 5.19 -7.67 -21.56
C HIS A 93 4.48 -6.35 -21.80
N ASP A 94 3.62 -6.27 -22.83
CA ASP A 94 2.83 -5.06 -23.10
C ASP A 94 1.97 -4.66 -21.90
N LYS A 95 1.43 -5.65 -21.17
CA LYS A 95 0.66 -5.42 -19.94
C LYS A 95 1.53 -4.94 -18.78
N TRP A 96 2.73 -5.47 -18.60
CA TRP A 96 3.64 -4.94 -17.58
C TRP A 96 4.07 -3.51 -17.90
N ASP A 97 4.34 -3.18 -19.16
CA ASP A 97 4.66 -1.81 -19.56
C ASP A 97 3.50 -0.85 -19.23
N GLU A 98 2.25 -1.25 -19.50
CA GLU A 98 1.05 -0.48 -19.13
C GLU A 98 0.94 -0.29 -17.61
N LEU A 99 1.16 -1.35 -16.83
CA LEU A 99 1.09 -1.32 -15.37
C LEU A 99 2.23 -0.52 -14.74
N GLU A 100 3.42 -0.51 -15.35
CA GLU A 100 4.57 0.29 -14.90
C GLU A 100 4.25 1.78 -15.03
N ILE A 101 3.69 2.21 -16.17
CA ILE A 101 3.26 3.61 -16.37
C ILE A 101 2.27 4.05 -15.28
N ILE A 102 1.30 3.19 -14.94
CA ILE A 102 0.33 3.49 -13.87
C ILE A 102 1.02 3.55 -12.50
N GLY A 103 1.98 2.66 -12.23
CA GLY A 103 2.79 2.69 -11.02
C GLY A 103 3.58 3.99 -10.88
N ASP A 104 4.21 4.45 -11.95
CA ASP A 104 4.91 5.72 -12.02
C ASP A 104 3.99 6.90 -11.73
N ASP A 105 2.79 6.91 -12.31
CA ASP A 105 1.78 7.95 -12.06
C ASP A 105 1.35 7.98 -10.58
N ILE A 106 1.15 6.82 -9.96
CA ILE A 106 0.84 6.70 -8.52
C ILE A 106 2.00 7.23 -7.67
N ILE A 107 3.24 6.85 -7.96
CA ILE A 107 4.43 7.31 -7.23
C ILE A 107 4.60 8.83 -7.38
N ALA A 108 4.42 9.36 -8.59
CA ALA A 108 4.46 10.79 -8.86
C ALA A 108 3.36 11.54 -8.08
N LYS A 109 2.15 10.96 -8.00
CA LYS A 109 1.03 11.51 -7.21
C LYS A 109 1.36 11.54 -5.72
N ILE A 110 1.89 10.45 -5.14
CA ILE A 110 2.35 10.38 -3.75
C ILE A 110 3.40 11.48 -3.50
N LYS A 111 4.35 11.66 -4.41
CA LYS A 111 5.41 12.67 -4.32
C LYS A 111 4.87 14.09 -4.32
N SER A 112 3.91 14.38 -5.22
CA SER A 112 3.23 15.67 -5.28
C SER A 112 2.45 15.96 -4.00
N ASP A 113 1.72 14.97 -3.49
CA ASP A 113 0.87 15.12 -2.32
C ASP A 113 1.63 15.13 -1.00
N LYS A 114 2.91 14.72 -0.96
CA LYS A 114 3.75 14.68 0.25
C LYS A 114 3.73 15.98 1.07
N ARG A 115 3.57 17.12 0.40
CA ARG A 115 3.55 18.46 1.01
C ARG A 115 2.14 18.98 1.30
N ASN A 116 1.11 18.24 0.89
CA ASN A 116 -0.28 18.61 1.10
C ASN A 116 -0.69 18.33 2.56
N PRO A 117 -1.13 19.34 3.33
CA PRO A 117 -1.54 19.15 4.72
C PRO A 117 -2.77 18.25 4.88
N MET A 118 -3.55 18.03 3.82
CA MET A 118 -4.70 17.11 3.82
C MET A 118 -4.28 15.64 3.87
N TYR A 119 -3.04 15.31 3.50
CA TYR A 119 -2.54 13.94 3.43
C TYR A 119 -1.30 13.73 4.33
N PRO A 120 -1.44 13.90 5.66
CA PRO A 120 -0.31 13.74 6.58
C PRO A 120 0.27 12.32 6.61
N VAL A 121 -0.49 11.31 6.17
CA VAL A 121 -0.10 9.90 6.18
C VAL A 121 1.03 9.54 5.23
N ILE A 122 1.16 10.27 4.11
CA ILE A 122 2.23 10.08 3.12
C ILE A 122 3.36 11.10 3.27
N ARG A 123 3.29 11.99 4.26
CA ARG A 123 4.31 13.02 4.52
C ARG A 123 5.70 12.42 4.71
N ASP A 124 5.78 11.28 5.38
CA ASP A 124 7.05 10.64 5.73
C ASP A 124 7.37 9.42 4.83
N PHE A 125 6.80 9.36 3.62
CA PHE A 125 7.07 8.34 2.61
C PHE A 125 8.52 8.38 2.09
N LYS A 126 9.20 7.23 2.09
CA LYS A 126 10.59 7.08 1.63
C LYS A 126 10.65 6.58 0.19
N PHE A 127 10.88 7.49 -0.75
CA PHE A 127 10.93 7.15 -2.18
C PHE A 127 12.12 6.27 -2.56
N ASP A 128 13.23 6.41 -1.85
CA ASP A 128 14.42 5.58 -1.96
C ASP A 128 14.21 4.15 -1.44
N SER A 129 13.10 3.88 -0.74
CA SER A 129 12.74 2.54 -0.28
C SER A 129 11.79 1.80 -1.23
N ILE A 130 11.36 2.43 -2.33
CA ILE A 130 10.42 1.80 -3.24
C ILE A 130 11.15 0.74 -4.07
N THR A 131 10.62 -0.48 -4.06
CA THR A 131 11.01 -1.55 -4.99
C THR A 131 9.78 -2.08 -5.69
N ALA A 132 9.93 -2.54 -6.93
CA ALA A 132 8.86 -3.11 -7.73
C ALA A 132 9.22 -4.54 -8.14
N ASP A 133 8.27 -5.47 -7.98
CA ASP A 133 8.40 -6.88 -8.37
C ASP A 133 7.26 -7.25 -9.33
N LEU A 134 7.59 -7.88 -10.46
CA LEU A 134 6.59 -8.41 -11.39
C LEU A 134 5.91 -9.64 -10.79
N ILE A 135 4.59 -9.69 -10.88
CA ILE A 135 3.76 -10.79 -10.38
C ILE A 135 3.02 -11.43 -11.54
N LEU A 136 2.98 -12.76 -11.54
CA LEU A 136 2.13 -13.57 -12.40
C LEU A 136 1.35 -14.56 -11.52
N ASN A 137 0.02 -14.54 -11.63
CA ASN A 137 -0.88 -15.52 -11.03
C ASN A 137 -1.40 -16.45 -12.13
N GLU A 138 -0.74 -17.59 -12.29
CA GLU A 138 -1.07 -18.60 -13.30
C GLU A 138 -2.43 -19.27 -13.08
N ILE A 139 -2.98 -19.24 -11.86
CA ILE A 139 -4.24 -19.93 -11.52
C ILE A 139 -5.46 -19.09 -11.92
N ALA A 140 -5.36 -17.77 -11.80
CA ALA A 140 -6.46 -16.84 -12.08
C ALA A 140 -6.22 -15.99 -13.35
N GLY A 141 -5.09 -16.16 -14.04
CA GLY A 141 -4.73 -15.32 -15.19
C GLY A 141 -4.46 -13.86 -14.79
N GLY A 142 -3.91 -13.65 -13.59
CA GLY A 142 -3.57 -12.31 -13.11
C GLY A 142 -2.13 -11.94 -13.48
N ILE A 143 -1.93 -10.72 -13.96
CA ILE A 143 -0.60 -10.16 -14.21
C ILE A 143 -0.49 -8.83 -13.47
N GLY A 144 0.63 -8.56 -12.81
CA GLY A 144 0.72 -7.42 -11.92
C GLY A 144 2.13 -6.92 -11.65
N ILE A 145 2.20 -5.79 -10.95
CA ILE A 145 3.42 -5.25 -10.36
C ILE A 145 3.12 -4.89 -8.91
N ARG A 146 3.99 -5.36 -8.01
CA ARG A 146 3.93 -5.05 -6.58
C ARG A 146 5.01 -4.07 -6.19
N TYR A 147 4.59 -2.96 -5.60
CA TYR A 147 5.46 -1.90 -5.14
C TYR A 147 5.55 -1.91 -3.62
N THR A 148 6.70 -2.25 -3.07
CA THR A 148 6.95 -2.13 -1.63
C THR A 148 7.38 -0.73 -1.27
N PHE A 149 7.09 -0.29 -0.05
CA PHE A 149 7.47 1.04 0.42
C PHE A 149 7.62 1.09 1.94
N THR A 150 8.33 2.13 2.41
CA THR A 150 8.49 2.43 3.83
C THR A 150 7.94 3.82 4.18
N LEU A 151 7.19 3.90 5.27
CA LEU A 151 6.78 5.13 5.95
C LEU A 151 7.50 5.23 7.29
N THR A 152 8.29 6.28 7.52
CA THR A 152 9.02 6.46 8.80
C THR A 152 8.55 7.69 9.55
N SER A 153 7.84 7.50 10.66
CA SER A 153 7.33 8.63 11.46
C SER A 153 7.90 8.62 12.88
N PRO A 154 8.23 9.79 13.46
CA PRO A 154 8.59 9.88 14.87
C PRO A 154 7.41 9.44 15.75
N THR A 155 7.74 8.76 16.85
CA THR A 155 6.81 8.26 17.87
C THR A 155 7.32 8.73 19.22
N SER A 156 6.46 9.40 19.99
CA SER A 156 6.77 9.73 21.38
C SER A 156 6.95 8.44 22.17
N ASN A 157 8.02 8.40 22.95
CA ASN A 157 8.36 7.37 23.93
C ASN A 157 7.91 7.76 25.35
N ASP A 158 7.19 8.88 25.49
CA ASP A 158 6.68 9.33 26.77
C ASP A 158 5.62 8.35 27.29
N VAL A 159 5.83 7.89 28.52
CA VAL A 159 4.86 7.06 29.22
C VAL A 159 3.73 7.96 29.72
N ASP A 160 2.54 7.81 29.16
CA ASP A 160 1.33 8.48 29.64
C ASP A 160 0.82 7.78 30.92
N PRO A 161 1.04 8.34 32.12
CA PRO A 161 0.79 7.65 33.38
C PRO A 161 -0.69 7.32 33.61
N VAL A 162 -1.62 8.00 32.91
CA VAL A 162 -3.06 7.73 33.01
C VAL A 162 -3.46 6.45 32.27
N LYS A 163 -2.65 6.01 31.30
CA LYS A 163 -2.88 4.78 30.52
C LYS A 163 -2.30 3.52 31.14
N TRP A 164 -1.52 3.65 32.21
CA TRP A 164 -0.88 2.52 32.89
C TRP A 164 -1.41 2.41 34.30
N LEU A 165 -1.68 1.19 34.75
CA LEU A 165 -1.98 0.95 36.16
C LEU A 165 -0.74 1.36 36.96
N THR A 166 -0.86 2.39 37.79
CA THR A 166 0.12 2.64 38.83
C THR A 166 0.11 1.42 39.74
N THR A 167 1.22 0.70 39.83
CA THR A 167 1.38 -0.30 40.89
C THR A 167 1.25 0.46 42.19
N GLY A 168 0.09 0.35 42.83
CA GLY A 168 -0.11 0.82 44.18
C GLY A 168 1.00 0.20 45.01
N SER A 169 1.86 1.04 45.57
CA SER A 169 2.68 0.69 46.71
C SER A 169 1.72 0.30 47.83
N GLY A 170 1.30 -0.96 47.83
CA GLY A 170 0.63 -1.62 48.92
C GLY A 170 1.61 -1.64 50.08
N SER A 171 1.20 -0.95 51.14
CA SER A 171 1.81 -0.90 52.45
C SER A 171 2.21 -2.30 52.95
N VAL A 172 3.45 -2.43 53.43
CA VAL A 172 3.75 -3.04 54.73
C VAL A 172 4.81 -2.17 55.40
#